data_AF-A0A348B4Y5-F1
#
_entry.id   AF-A0A348B4Y5-F1
#
_cell.length_a   1.000
_cell.length_b   1.000
_cell.length_c   1.000
_cell.angle_alpha   90.00
_cell.angle_beta   90.00
_cell.angle_gamma   90.00
#
_symmetry.space_group_name_H-M   'P 1'
#
loop_
_entity.id
_entity.type
_entity.pdbx_description
1 polymer ?
#
loop_
_entity_poly.entity_id
_entity_poly.type
_entity_poly.pdbx_seq_one_letter_code
_entity_poly.pdbx_strand_id
1 'polypeptide(L)'
;MMWNTRRHLELYLAVTLLGKVLHTGNARFHPSDAAYVIELAADVLVFYELDLWETVSLPSRELLDVEFFPLDSDYNSTVDSQPETI
;
A
#
# COMPACT_ATOMS: atom_id res chain seq x y z
N MET A 1 -0.36 15.65 -7.43
CA MET A 1 0.48 14.46 -7.18
C MET A 1 1.38 14.74 -6.00
N MET A 2 0.98 14.27 -4.81
CA MET A 2 1.83 14.27 -3.63
C MET A 2 1.50 12.97 -2.90
N TRP A 3 2.36 11.96 -3.01
CA TRP A 3 2.15 10.63 -2.40
C TRP A 3 2.61 10.59 -0.94
N ASN A 4 3.02 11.72 -0.37
CA ASN A 4 3.21 11.85 1.07
C ASN A 4 1.90 12.37 1.67
N THR A 5 0.98 11.46 1.94
CA THR A 5 -0.37 11.76 2.44
C THR A 5 -0.54 11.31 3.90
N ARG A 6 -1.62 11.75 4.54
CA ARG A 6 -2.03 11.30 5.88
C ARG A 6 -2.10 9.77 5.96
N ARG A 7 -2.66 9.13 4.92
CA ARG A 7 -2.82 7.67 4.82
C ARG A 7 -1.50 6.92 4.88
N HIS A 8 -0.46 7.46 4.23
CA HIS A 8 0.88 6.87 4.34
C HIS A 8 1.41 6.94 5.77
N LEU A 9 1.25 8.08 6.45
CA LEU A 9 1.64 8.22 7.86
C LEU A 9 0.86 7.28 8.78
N GLU A 10 -0.45 7.10 8.53
CA GLU A 10 -1.28 6.13 9.25
C GLU A 10 -0.74 4.71 9.06
N LEU A 11 -0.32 4.32 7.86
CA LEU A 11 0.32 3.02 7.62
C LEU A 11 1.68 2.88 8.33
N TYR A 12 2.50 3.94 8.37
CA TYR A 12 3.76 3.96 9.14
C TYR A 12 3.53 3.57 10.60
N LEU A 13 2.44 4.04 11.19
CA LEU A 13 2.09 3.75 12.58
C LEU A 13 1.34 2.42 12.73
N ALA A 14 0.27 2.21 11.97
CA ALA A 14 -0.60 1.05 12.11
C ALA A 14 0.14 -0.27 11.88
N VAL A 15 0.92 -0.38 10.80
CA VAL A 15 1.62 -1.63 10.45
C VAL A 15 2.66 -1.98 11.51
N THR A 16 3.42 -0.99 11.97
CA THR A 16 4.47 -1.19 12.97
C THR A 16 3.90 -1.46 14.37
N LEU A 17 2.81 -0.79 14.76
CA LEU A 17 2.11 -1.01 16.03
C LEU A 17 1.43 -2.39 16.08
N LEU A 18 1.04 -2.95 14.93
CA LEU A 18 0.56 -4.33 14.82
C LEU A 18 1.69 -5.37 14.87
N GLY A 19 2.95 -4.96 15.06
CA GLY A 19 4.12 -5.85 15.09
C GLY A 19 4.45 -6.44 13.72
N LYS A 20 4.04 -5.80 12.64
CA LYS A 20 4.34 -6.20 11.25
C LYS A 20 5.47 -5.36 10.68
N VAL A 21 6.04 -5.86 9.58
CA VAL A 21 7.09 -5.15 8.84
C VAL A 21 6.42 -4.23 7.83
N LEU A 22 6.78 -2.96 7.83
CA LEU A 22 6.40 -2.01 6.79
C LEU A 22 7.54 -1.89 5.78
N HIS A 23 7.26 -2.30 4.55
CA HIS A 23 8.16 -2.14 3.41
C HIS A 23 7.67 -0.98 2.54
N THR A 24 8.50 0.04 2.38
CA THR A 24 8.14 1.26 1.62
C THR A 24 8.60 1.14 0.18
N GLY A 25 7.64 1.19 -0.75
CA GLY A 25 7.90 1.10 -2.18
C GLY A 25 8.23 2.46 -2.83
N ASN A 26 9.02 2.42 -3.90
CA ASN A 26 9.28 3.59 -4.74
C ASN A 26 8.33 3.60 -5.95
N ALA A 27 7.36 4.52 -5.94
CA ALA A 27 6.38 4.68 -7.03
C ALA A 27 6.99 5.07 -8.40
N ARG A 28 8.28 5.41 -8.45
CA ARG A 28 8.99 5.77 -9.70
C ARG A 28 9.61 4.56 -10.41
N PHE A 29 9.51 3.37 -9.82
CA PHE A 29 10.00 2.16 -10.47
C PHE A 29 9.22 1.82 -11.72
N HIS A 30 9.91 1.20 -12.67
CA HIS A 30 9.23 0.52 -13.75
C HIS A 30 8.37 -0.61 -13.14
N PRO A 31 7.19 -0.93 -13.70
CA PRO A 31 6.31 -1.96 -13.15
C PRO A 31 6.99 -3.31 -12.89
N SER A 32 7.93 -3.71 -13.74
CA SER A 32 8.73 -4.93 -13.55
C SER A 32 9.63 -4.89 -12.31
N ASP A 33 10.22 -3.73 -12.02
CA ASP A 33 11.14 -3.57 -10.89
C ASP A 33 10.35 -3.50 -9.59
N ALA A 34 9.19 -2.84 -9.61
CA ALA A 34 8.27 -2.85 -8.48
C ALA A 34 7.84 -4.28 -8.15
N ALA A 35 7.47 -5.08 -9.16
CA ALA A 35 7.12 -6.49 -9.00
C ALA A 35 8.23 -7.31 -8.35
N TYR A 36 9.45 -7.16 -8.88
CA TYR A 36 10.62 -7.87 -8.39
C TYR A 36 10.89 -7.55 -6.91
N VAL A 37 10.80 -6.28 -6.52
CA VAL A 37 11.05 -5.85 -5.14
C VAL A 37 9.94 -6.34 -4.19
N ILE A 38 8.68 -6.34 -4.63
CA ILE A 38 7.54 -6.88 -3.86
C ILE A 38 7.70 -8.39 -3.64
N GLU A 39 8.08 -9.14 -4.68
CA GLU A 39 8.34 -10.59 -4.59
C GLU A 39 9.53 -10.89 -3.67
N LEU A 40 10.62 -10.15 -3.84
CA LEU A 40 11.85 -10.32 -3.06
C LEU A 40 11.62 -10.03 -1.57
N ALA A 41 10.78 -9.04 -1.25
CA ALA A 41 10.40 -8.71 0.12
C ALA A 41 9.38 -9.69 0.71
N ALA A 42 8.79 -10.57 -0.12
CA ALA A 42 7.68 -11.44 0.25
C ALA A 42 6.54 -10.63 0.91
N ASP A 43 6.21 -9.48 0.33
CA ASP A 43 5.08 -8.69 0.80
C ASP A 43 3.79 -9.51 0.69
N VAL A 44 2.84 -9.27 1.59
CA VAL A 44 1.53 -9.94 1.59
C VAL A 44 0.39 -8.96 1.28
N LEU A 45 0.63 -7.68 1.56
CA LEU A 45 -0.33 -6.58 1.40
C LEU A 45 0.38 -5.39 0.75
N VAL A 46 -0.18 -4.84 -0.32
CA VAL A 46 0.35 -3.64 -0.98
C VAL A 46 -0.70 -2.55 -1.00
N PHE A 47 -0.41 -1.45 -0.32
CA PHE A 47 -1.22 -0.23 -0.33
C PHE A 47 -0.74 0.71 -1.44
N TYR A 48 -1.66 1.26 -2.23
CA TYR A 48 -1.32 2.11 -3.37
C TYR A 48 -2.35 3.24 -3.60
N GLU A 49 -1.91 4.34 -4.19
CA GLU A 49 -2.81 5.43 -4.60
C GLU A 49 -3.43 5.13 -5.97
N LEU A 50 -4.67 5.54 -6.22
CA LEU A 50 -5.42 5.17 -7.43
C LEU A 50 -4.72 5.55 -8.75
N ASP A 51 -3.93 6.64 -8.74
CA ASP A 51 -3.16 7.10 -9.89
C ASP A 51 -1.94 6.22 -10.20
N LEU A 52 -1.56 5.32 -9.30
CA LEU A 52 -0.48 4.35 -9.45
C LEU A 52 -0.98 2.93 -9.80
N TRP A 53 -2.29 2.75 -9.99
CA TRP A 53 -2.87 1.44 -10.25
C TRP A 53 -2.23 0.74 -11.46
N GLU A 54 -2.00 1.45 -12.56
CA GLU A 54 -1.39 0.84 -13.75
C GLU A 54 0.02 0.32 -13.46
N THR A 55 0.81 1.04 -12.67
CA THR A 55 2.17 0.60 -12.29
C THR A 55 2.13 -0.65 -11.41
N VAL A 56 1.16 -0.73 -10.50
CA VAL A 56 1.08 -1.72 -9.43
C VAL A 56 0.30 -2.97 -9.84
N SER A 57 -0.67 -2.85 -10.76
CA SER A 57 -1.53 -3.96 -11.22
C SER A 57 -0.95 -4.80 -12.35
N LEU A 58 0.05 -4.28 -13.08
CA LEU A 58 0.74 -5.03 -14.13
C LEU A 58 1.36 -6.35 -13.64
N PRO A 59 2.00 -6.42 -12.45
CA PRO A 59 2.52 -7.68 -11.94
C PRO A 59 1.50 -8.59 -11.23
N SER A 60 0.30 -8.09 -10.90
CA SER A 60 -0.61 -8.76 -9.96
C SER A 60 -1.44 -9.91 -10.55
N ARG A 61 -1.54 -10.03 -11.89
CA ARG A 61 -2.51 -10.97 -12.47
C ARG A 61 -2.08 -12.45 -12.50
N GLU A 62 -0.79 -12.76 -12.40
CA GLU A 62 -0.31 -14.15 -12.56
C GLU A 62 0.82 -14.57 -11.61
N LEU A 63 1.50 -13.66 -10.89
CA LEU A 63 2.81 -13.97 -10.30
C LEU A 63 2.93 -13.76 -8.78
N LEU A 64 2.03 -13.02 -8.13
CA LEU A 64 2.18 -12.63 -6.72
C LEU A 64 0.95 -13.03 -5.89
N ASP A 65 1.18 -13.77 -4.79
CA ASP A 65 0.17 -14.04 -3.74
C ASP A 65 0.03 -12.82 -2.81
N VAL A 66 -0.30 -11.68 -3.40
CA VAL A 66 -0.33 -10.36 -2.76
C VAL A 66 -1.70 -9.74 -2.94
N GLU A 67 -2.27 -9.23 -1.85
CA GLU A 67 -3.51 -8.46 -1.91
C GLU A 67 -3.22 -6.96 -2.06
N PHE A 68 -3.88 -6.34 -3.03
CA PHE A 68 -3.71 -4.91 -3.33
C PHE A 68 -4.86 -4.09 -2.75
N PHE A 69 -4.53 -3.07 -1.97
CA PHE A 69 -5.47 -2.19 -1.30
C PHE A 69 -5.35 -0.74 -1.79
N PRO A 70 -6.38 -0.18 -2.46
CA PRO A 70 -6.38 1.22 -2.86
C PRO A 70 -6.54 2.15 -1.65
N LEU A 71 -5.76 3.23 -1.62
CA LEU A 71 -5.86 4.31 -0.64
C LEU A 71 -6.81 5.42 -1.13
N ASP A 72 -8.09 5.10 -1.24
CA ASP A 72 -9.11 5.98 -1.82
C ASP A 72 -10.02 6.65 -0.76
N SER A 73 -11.20 7.11 -1.17
CA SER A 73 -12.18 7.71 -0.25
C SER A 73 -12.85 6.69 0.68
N ASP A 74 -12.89 5.41 0.30
CA ASP A 74 -13.47 4.34 1.12
C ASP A 74 -12.54 3.93 2.26
N TYR A 75 -11.22 4.02 2.03
CA TYR A 75 -10.25 3.96 3.12
C TYR A 75 -10.55 5.02 4.19
N ASN A 76 -10.80 6.27 3.77
CA ASN A 76 -11.08 7.35 4.72
C ASN A 76 -12.38 7.12 5.48
N SER A 77 -13.46 6.73 4.80
CA SER A 77 -14.73 6.47 5.48
C SER A 77 -14.59 5.36 6.52
N THR A 78 -13.80 4.33 6.22
CA THR A 78 -13.54 3.21 7.14
C THR A 78 -12.73 3.64 8.35
N VAL A 79 -11.60 4.35 8.14
CA VAL A 79 -10.72 4.79 9.23
C VAL A 79 -11.38 5.88 10.07
N ASP A 80 -12.00 6.86 9.43
CA ASP A 80 -12.65 7.99 10.11
C ASP A 80 -13.97 7.58 10.79
N SER A 81 -14.54 6.41 10.46
CA SER A 81 -15.70 5.85 11.19
C SER A 81 -15.35 5.23 12.53
N GLN A 82 -14.05 5.03 12.83
CA GLN A 82 -13.66 4.54 14.14
C GLN A 82 -14.01 5.60 15.21
N PRO A 83 -14.73 5.22 16.28
CA PRO A 83 -15.09 6.16 17.33
C PRO A 83 -13.81 6.79 17.91
N GLU A 84 -13.80 8.12 18.11
CA GLU A 84 -12.70 8.81 18.77
C GLU A 84 -12.46 8.14 20.13
N THR A 85 -11.41 7.31 20.17
CA THR A 85 -11.09 6.56 21.38
C THR A 85 -10.30 7.51 22.28
N ILE A 86 -10.86 7.70 23.49
CA ILE A 86 -10.50 8.63 24.58
C ILE A 86 -9.00 8.82 24.78
#